data_AF-A0A7K1KTC3-F1
#
_entry.id   AF-A0A7K1KTC3-F1
#
_cell.length_a   1.000
_cell.length_b   1.000
_cell.length_c   1.000
_cell.angle_alpha   90.00
_cell.angle_beta   90.00
_cell.angle_gamma   90.00
#
_symmetry.space_group_name_H-M   'P 1'
#
loop_
_entity.id
_entity.type
_entity.pdbx_description
1 polymer ?
#
loop_
_entity_poly.entity_id
_entity_poly.type
_entity_poly.pdbx_seq_one_letter_code
_entity_poly.pdbx_strand_id
1 'polypeptide(L)' 'MTENRYRAVLEVLIGGPVTEVARRYGVPRQTIYVWCRRYRQDGVEGLQGKSRRPAPARLAWPPTSRR' A
#
# COMPACT_ATOMS: atom_id res chain seq x y z
N MET A 1 2.74 13.47 0.01
CA MET A 1 1.97 12.44 -0.75
C MET A 1 1.09 11.54 0.15
N THR A 2 0.82 11.92 1.41
CA THR A 2 -0.02 11.12 2.35
C THR A 2 -1.45 11.63 2.43
N GLU A 3 -1.68 12.90 2.12
CA GLU A 3 -2.97 13.58 2.28
C GLU A 3 -4.11 12.92 1.49
N ASN A 4 -3.88 12.60 0.21
CA ASN A 4 -4.89 11.92 -0.60
C ASN A 4 -5.22 10.52 -0.08
N ARG A 5 -4.24 9.82 0.50
CA ARG A 5 -4.46 8.49 1.09
C ARG A 5 -5.26 8.58 2.38
N TYR A 6 -4.96 9.59 3.18
CA TYR A 6 -5.63 9.83 4.45
C TYR A 6 -7.11 10.16 4.24
N ARG A 7 -7.42 11.08 3.33
CA ARG A 7 -8.81 11.41 2.97
C ARG A 7 -9.59 10.21 2.44
N ALA A 8 -8.97 9.40 1.57
CA ALA A 8 -9.60 8.19 1.05
C ALA A 8 -9.93 7.18 2.16
N VAL A 9 -9.04 7.01 3.15
CA VAL A 9 -9.30 6.11 4.30
C VAL A 9 -10.40 6.66 5.20
N LEU A 10 -10.41 7.97 5.48
CA LEU A 10 -11.46 8.60 6.27
C LEU A 10 -12.84 8.41 5.62
N GLU A 11 -12.96 8.64 4.31
CA GLU A 11 -14.22 8.42 3.56
C GLU A 11 -14.74 6.98 3.69
N VAL A 12 -13.86 5.98 3.73
CA VAL A 12 -14.27 4.58 3.95
C VAL A 12 -14.67 4.31 5.39
N LEU A 13 -13.95 4.90 6.36
CA LEU A 13 -14.22 4.69 7.78
C LEU A 13 -15.56 5.32 8.24
N ILE A 14 -15.98 6.42 7.61
CA ILE A 14 -17.30 7.01 7.84
C ILE A 14 -18.45 6.23 7.17
N GLY A 15 -18.15 5.11 6.51
CA GLY A 15 -19.15 4.24 5.87
C GLY A 15 -19.27 4.41 4.35
N GLY A 16 -18.39 5.19 3.71
CA GLY A 16 -18.40 5.36 2.26
C GLY A 16 -18.04 4.06 1.52
N PRO A 17 -18.66 3.79 0.35
CA PRO A 17 -18.39 2.58 -0.42
C PRO A 17 -16.98 2.62 -1.02
N VAL A 18 -16.17 1.60 -0.70
CA VAL A 18 -14.78 1.43 -1.17
C VAL A 18 -14.66 1.53 -2.69
N THR A 19 -15.69 1.08 -3.42
CA THR A 19 -15.72 1.11 -4.88
C THR A 19 -15.71 2.52 -5.46
N GLU A 20 -16.47 3.44 -4.86
CA GLU A 20 -16.56 4.83 -5.31
C GLU A 20 -15.35 5.64 -4.86
N VAL A 21 -14.88 5.41 -3.63
CA VAL A 21 -13.63 6.00 -3.13
C VAL A 21 -12.46 5.59 -4.03
N ALA A 22 -12.34 4.30 -4.37
CA ALA A 22 -11.31 3.83 -5.29
C ALA A 22 -11.35 4.56 -6.64
N ARG A 23 -12.54 4.73 -7.22
CA ARG A 23 -12.75 5.43 -8.50
C ARG A 23 -12.37 6.91 -8.42
N ARG A 24 -12.81 7.61 -7.37
CA ARG A 24 -12.54 9.04 -7.14
C ARG A 24 -11.05 9.33 -6.99
N TYR A 25 -10.34 8.45 -6.28
CA TYR A 25 -8.90 8.63 -6.03
C TYR A 25 -8.01 7.95 -7.09
N GLY A 26 -8.60 7.33 -8.11
CA GLY A 26 -7.87 6.70 -9.22
C GLY A 26 -7.00 5.52 -8.79
N VAL A 27 -7.37 4.82 -7.71
CA VAL A 27 -6.60 3.69 -7.18
C VAL A 27 -7.41 2.40 -7.16
N PRO A 28 -6.76 1.22 -7.27
CA PRO A 28 -7.46 -0.05 -7.12
C PRO A 28 -8.13 -0.17 -5.75
N ARG A 29 -9.29 -0.85 -5.69
CA ARG A 29 -10.00 -1.15 -4.44
C ARG A 29 -9.11 -1.87 -3.42
N GLN A 30 -8.26 -2.78 -3.90
CA GLN A 30 -7.28 -3.48 -3.06
C GLN A 30 -6.31 -2.53 -2.36
N THR A 31 -5.91 -1.43 -3.02
CA THR A 31 -5.06 -0.41 -2.43
C THR A 31 -5.75 0.30 -1.27
N ILE A 32 -7.04 0.62 -1.42
CA ILE A 32 -7.86 1.21 -0.35
C ILE A 32 -7.95 0.26 0.85
N TYR A 33 -8.19 -1.03 0.64
CA TYR A 33 -8.19 -2.02 1.72
C TYR A 33 -6.85 -2.12 2.46
N VAL A 34 -5.73 -2.08 1.71
CA VAL A 34 -4.39 -2.07 2.31
C VAL A 34 -4.17 -0.82 3.14
N TRP A 35 -4.60 0.36 2.67
CA TRP A 35 -4.50 1.60 3.43
C TRP A 35 -5.35 1.56 4.69
N CYS A 36 -6.60 1.08 4.61
CA CYS A 36 -7.46 0.93 5.78
C CYS A 36 -6.85 -0.02 6.82
N ARG A 37 -6.30 -1.16 6.38
CA ARG A 37 -5.62 -2.10 7.28
C ARG A 37 -4.42 -1.46 7.96
N ARG A 38 -3.55 -0.79 7.21
CA ARG A 38 -2.37 -0.11 7.76
C ARG A 38 -2.74 1.03 8.70
N TYR A 39 -3.78 1.78 8.37
CA TYR A 39 -4.29 2.86 9.23
C TYR A 39 -4.79 2.33 10.57
N ARG A 40 -5.46 1.17 10.59
CA ARG A 40 -5.89 0.52 11.84
C ARG A 40 -4.72 -0.02 12.68
N GLN A 41 -3.58 -0.34 12.07
CA GLN A 41 -2.41 -0.92 12.75
C GLN A 41 -1.44 0.16 13.25
N ASP A 42 -1.08 1.09 12.36
CA ASP A 42 0.02 2.05 12.55
C ASP A 42 -0.48 3.51 12.45
N GLY A 43 -1.80 3.75 12.41
CA GLY A 43 -2.36 5.09 12.25
C GLY A 43 -1.95 5.77 10.94
N VAL A 44 -1.77 7.10 11.00
CA VAL A 44 -1.36 7.91 9.85
C VAL A 44 0.03 7.51 9.34
N GLU A 45 0.92 7.03 10.22
CA GLU A 45 2.27 6.58 9.85
C GLU A 45 2.23 5.39 8.88
N GLY A 46 1.24 4.49 9.03
CA GLY A 46 1.00 3.38 8.11
C GLY A 46 0.72 3.80 6.65
N LEU A 47 0.26 5.04 6.43
CA LEU A 47 -0.06 5.59 5.10
C LEU A 47 1.12 6.26 4.41
N GLN A 48 2.19 6.58 5.15
CA GLN A 48 3.38 7.26 4.61
C GLN A 48 4.12 6.44 3.56
N GLY A 49 3.81 5.15 3.44
CA GLY A 49 4.27 4.30 2.36
C GLY A 49 5.68 3.80 2.63
N LYS A 50 5.79 2.66 3.32
CA LYS A 50 7.01 1.86 3.27
C LYS A 50 7.19 1.42 1.81
N SER A 51 8.19 2.01 1.15
CA SER A 51 8.56 1.69 -0.22
C SER A 51 8.70 0.17 -0.33
N ARG A 52 7.81 -0.49 -1.08
CA ARG A 52 7.90 -1.95 -1.35
C ARG A 52 9.00 -2.20 -2.38
N ARG A 53 10.15 -1.53 -2.25
CA ARG A 53 11.33 -1.94 -2.99
C ARG A 53 11.63 -3.35 -2.48
N PRO A 54 11.51 -4.40 -3.31
CA PRO A 54 12.17 -5.65 -2.95
C PRO A 54 13.61 -5.27 -2.61
N ALA A 55 14.11 -5.75 -1.46
CA ALA A 55 15.53 -5.62 -1.20
C ALA A 55 16.25 -6.10 -2.48
N PRO A 56 17.16 -5.32 -3.08
CA PRO A 56 17.91 -5.83 -4.21
C PRO A 56 18.52 -7.12 -3.71
N ALA A 57 18.19 -8.23 -4.39
CA ALA A 57 18.88 -9.49 -4.18
C ALA A 57 20.34 -9.25 -4.55
N ARG A 58 21.12 -8.70 -3.62
CA ARG A 58 22.58 -8.67 -3.68
C ARG A 58 22.98 -10.12 -3.48
N LEU A 59 23.23 -10.81 -4.59
CA LEU A 59 23.77 -12.16 -4.66
C LEU A 59 22.85 -13.29 -4.15
N ALA A 60 22.08 -13.88 -5.06
CA ALA A 60 21.71 -15.29 -4.93
C ALA A 60 21.62 -15.94 -6.32
N TRP A 61 22.70 -15.86 -7.10
CA TRP A 61 23.03 -16.89 -8.09
C TRP A 61 24.54 -16.87 -8.37
N PRO A 62 25.29 -17.82 -7.81
CA PRO A 62 26.19 -18.56 -8.69
C PRO A 62 26.13 -20.06 -8.38
N PRO A 63 25.80 -20.91 -9.36
CA PRO A 63 26.41 -22.21 -9.47
C PRO A 63 27.51 -22.07 -10.51
N THR A 64 28.71 -21.81 -10.01
CA THR A 64 29.93 -22.12 -10.74
C THR A 64 30.05 -23.63 -10.94
N SER A 65 30.71 -23.99 -12.04
CA SER A 65 31.32 -25.29 -12.32
C SER A 65 30.40 -26.50 -12.46
N ARG A 66 30.02 -26.78 -13.71
CA ARG A 66 29.99 -28.18 -14.16
C ARG A 66 31.27 -28.40 -14.97
N ARG A 67 32.09 -29.33 -14.47
CA ARG A 67 33.22 -29.93 -15.19
C ARG A 67 32.75 -30.54 -16.51
#